data_AF-A0A915JEK5-F1
#
_entry.id   AF-A0A915JEK5-F1
#
_cell.length_a   1.000
_cell.length_b   1.000
_cell.length_c   1.000
_cell.angle_alpha   90.00
_cell.angle_beta   90.00
_cell.angle_gamma   90.00
#
_symmetry.space_group_name_H-M   'P 1'
#
loop_
_entity.id
_entity.type
_entity.pdbx_description
1 polymer ?
#
loop_
_entity_poly.entity_id
_entity_poly.type
_entity_poly.pdbx_seq_one_letter_code
_entity_poly.pdbx_strand_id
1 'polypeptide(L)' 'MVSGSDDFTMFLWEPSLDKKPLARMTGHQQLVNQVVFSPDGRLLASASFDKSVKLWCGKTG' A
#
# COMPACT_ATOMS: atom_id res chain seq x y z
N MET A 1 -15.54 4.59 -5.36
CA MET A 1 -16.12 3.24 -5.63
C MET A 1 -14.95 2.26 -5.79
N VAL A 2 -15.02 1.07 -5.21
CA VAL A 2 -13.98 0.02 -5.33
C VAL A 2 -14.56 -1.16 -6.10
N SER A 3 -13.83 -1.65 -7.10
CA SER A 3 -14.08 -2.95 -7.73
C SER A 3 -12.77 -3.72 -7.84
N GLY A 4 -12.81 -5.03 -7.61
CA GLY A 4 -11.68 -5.95 -7.86
C GLY A 4 -11.74 -6.54 -9.26
N SER A 5 -10.58 -6.80 -9.85
CA SER A 5 -10.39 -7.49 -11.14
C SER A 5 -9.67 -8.83 -10.93
N ASP A 6 -9.95 -9.81 -11.80
CA ASP A 6 -9.46 -11.19 -11.73
C ASP A 6 -7.93 -11.33 -11.92
N ASP A 7 -7.22 -10.23 -12.13
CA ASP A 7 -5.76 -10.13 -12.18
C ASP A 7 -5.13 -9.74 -10.83
N PHE A 8 -5.86 -9.95 -9.72
CA PHE A 8 -5.48 -9.65 -8.33
C PHE A 8 -5.39 -8.17 -7.98
N THR A 9 -5.98 -7.28 -8.78
CA THR A 9 -5.88 -5.84 -8.54
C THR A 9 -7.20 -5.27 -8.01
N MET A 10 -7.12 -4.55 -6.89
CA MET A 10 -8.22 -3.71 -6.40
C MET A 10 -7.87 -2.24 -6.60
N PHE A 11 -8.77 -1.51 -7.26
CA PHE A 11 -8.61 -0.07 -7.47
C PHE A 11 -9.58 0.71 -6.60
N LEU A 12 -9.03 1.59 -5.76
CA LEU A 12 -9.78 2.65 -5.10
C LEU A 12 -9.66 3.91 -5.96
N TRP A 13 -10.80 4.43 -6.42
CA TRP A 13 -10.85 5.69 -7.17
C TRP A 13 -11.49 6.80 -6.34
N GLU A 14 -10.80 7.93 -6.19
CA GLU A 14 -11.40 9.24 -5.89
C GLU A 14 -11.90 9.88 -7.20
N PRO A 15 -13.04 10.61 -7.19
CA PRO A 15 -13.62 11.25 -8.38
C PRO A 15 -12.91 12.58 -8.72
N SER A 16 -11.59 12.63 -8.61
CA SER A 16 -10.73 13.78 -8.92
C SER A 16 -9.69 13.35 -9.96
N LEU A 17 -9.51 14.22 -10.96
CA LEU A 17 -9.09 13.93 -12.34
C LEU A 17 -7.66 13.39 -12.58
N ASP A 18 -6.94 12.85 -11.58
CA ASP A 18 -5.57 12.36 -11.79
C ASP A 18 -5.22 11.19 -10.86
N LYS A 19 -5.07 9.99 -11.42
CA LYS A 19 -4.74 8.75 -10.71
C LYS A 19 -3.22 8.64 -10.50
N LYS A 20 -2.66 9.51 -9.66
CA LYS A 20 -1.23 9.50 -9.33
C LYS A 20 -1.00 8.79 -7.99
N PRO A 21 -0.12 7.78 -7.90
CA PRO A 21 0.14 7.09 -6.63
C PRO A 21 0.77 8.07 -5.63
N LEU A 22 0.16 8.20 -4.45
CA LEU A 22 0.59 9.14 -3.40
C LEU A 22 2.00 8.83 -2.86
N ALA A 23 2.43 7.58 -2.91
CA ALA A 23 3.78 7.16 -2.57
C ALA A 23 4.12 5.83 -3.25
N ARG A 24 5.38 5.63 -3.64
CA ARG A 24 5.90 4.36 -4.15
C ARG A 24 6.84 3.76 -3.11
N MET A 25 6.38 2.71 -2.45
CA MET A 25 7.09 2.09 -1.34
C MET A 25 7.97 0.96 -1.89
N THR A 26 9.16 1.30 -2.37
CA THR A 26 10.13 0.35 -2.92
C THR A 26 10.98 -0.25 -1.82
N GLY A 27 11.08 -1.58 -1.77
CA GLY A 27 12.00 -2.24 -0.84
C GLY A 27 11.77 -3.73 -0.65
N HIS A 28 10.55 -4.21 -0.92
CA HIS A 28 10.29 -5.65 -0.96
C HIS A 28 10.84 -6.27 -2.24
N GLN A 29 11.40 -7.48 -2.10
CA GLN A 29 12.00 -8.23 -3.22
C GLN A 29 11.04 -9.24 -3.85
N GLN A 30 9.86 -9.44 -3.23
CA GLN A 30 8.78 -10.28 -3.75
C GLN A 30 7.42 -9.61 -3.51
N LEU A 31 6.34 -10.28 -3.91
CA LEU A 31 4.97 -9.78 -3.76
C LEU A 31 4.67 -9.46 -2.30
N VAL A 32 4.02 -8.31 -2.09
CA VAL A 32 3.43 -7.93 -0.81
C VAL A 32 2.03 -8.55 -0.77
N ASN A 33 1.79 -9.42 0.21
CA ASN A 33 0.52 -10.13 0.34
C ASN A 33 -0.38 -9.52 1.42
N GLN A 34 0.16 -8.68 2.31
CA GLN A 34 -0.60 -8.06 3.38
C GLN A 34 -0.07 -6.66 3.69
N VAL A 35 -0.99 -5.73 3.92
CA VAL A 35 -0.70 -4.34 4.33
C VAL A 35 -1.68 -3.95 5.43
N VAL A 36 -1.18 -3.38 6.52
CA VAL A 36 -2.00 -2.92 7.65
C VAL A 36 -1.56 -1.54 8.10
N PHE A 37 -2.53 -0.68 8.43
CA PHE A 37 -2.28 0.60 9.07
C PHE A 37 -2.35 0.44 10.58
N SER A 38 -1.56 1.22 11.30
CA SER A 38 -1.77 1.41 12.73
C SER A 38 -3.11 2.13 12.96
N PRO A 39 -3.80 1.88 14.09
CA PRO A 39 -5.07 2.54 14.40
C PRO A 39 -4.99 4.08 14.44
N ASP A 40 -3.80 4.63 14.71
CA ASP A 40 -3.53 6.07 14.72
C ASP A 40 -3.12 6.64 13.36
N GLY A 41 -3.03 5.81 12.31
CA GLY A 41 -2.70 6.20 10.94
C GLY A 41 -1.24 6.64 10.72
N ARG A 42 -0.37 6.54 11.73
CA ARG A 42 1.02 7.04 11.65
C ARG A 42 1.99 6.04 11.04
N LEU A 43 1.67 4.76 11.13
CA LEU A 43 2.52 3.67 10.69
C LEU A 43 1.77 2.78 9.71
N LEU A 44 2.47 2.37 8.66
CA LEU A 44 2.06 1.29 7.77
C LEU A 44 3.01 0.12 7.95
N ALA A 45 2.48 -1.09 8.05
CA ALA A 45 3.26 -2.32 7.97
C ALA A 45 2.91 -3.07 6.68
N SER A 46 3.92 -3.60 5.99
CA SER A 46 3.75 -4.47 4.83
C SER A 46 4.49 -5.79 5.04
N ALA A 47 3.82 -6.90 4.77
CA ALA A 47 4.40 -8.24 4.77
C ALA A 47 4.55 -8.77 3.35
N SER A 48 5.64 -9.47 3.09
CA SER A 48 5.97 -9.98 1.75
C SER A 48 6.46 -11.42 1.79
N PHE A 49 6.32 -12.12 0.66
CA PHE A 49 6.94 -13.42 0.45
C PHE A 49 8.47 -13.39 0.48
N ASP A 50 9.09 -12.21 0.41
CA ASP A 50 10.54 -12.04 0.60
C ASP A 50 11.01 -12.34 2.03
N LYS A 51 10.12 -12.86 2.88
CA LYS A 51 10.33 -13.23 4.28
C LYS A 51 10.62 -12.03 5.17
N SER A 52 10.18 -10.84 4.77
CA SER A 52 10.32 -9.62 5.57
C SER A 52 9.00 -8.92 5.81
N VAL A 53 8.97 -8.18 6.92
CA VAL A 53 7.96 -7.17 7.22
C VAL A 53 8.66 -5.82 7.24
N LYS A 54 8.11 -4.83 6.54
CA LYS A 54 8.63 -3.46 6.54
C LYS A 54 7.64 -2.52 7.20
N LEU A 55 8.17 -1.63 8.03
CA LEU A 55 7.42 -0.55 8.67
C LEU A 55 7.73 0.76 7.94
N TRP A 56 6.70 1.56 7.75
CA TRP A 56 6.78 2.81 7.03
C TRP A 56 6.10 3.88 7.87
N CYS A 57 6.89 4.87 8.26
CA CYS A 57 6.40 6.06 8.95
C CYS A 57 6.37 7.19 7.94
N GLY A 58 5.25 7.92 7.86
CA GLY A 58 5.23 9.20 7.17
C GLY A 58 6.14 10.14 7.93
N LYS A 59 7.34 10.44 7.39
CA LYS A 59 8.05 11.62 7.86
C LYS A 59 7.19 12.81 7.45
N THR A 60 6.44 13.36 8.40
CA THR A 60 5.92 14.71 8.32
C THR A 60 7.13 15.63 8.17
N GLY A 61 7.42 16.01 6.94
CA GLY A 61 8.17 17.24 6.64
C GLY A 61 7.20 18.40 6.60
#